data_AF-A0A1B7NWL4-F1
#
_entry.id   AF-A0A1B7NWL4-F1
#
_cell.length_a   1.000
_cell.length_b   1.000
_cell.length_c   1.000
_cell.angle_alpha   90.00
_cell.angle_beta   90.00
_cell.angle_gamma   90.00
#
_symmetry.space_group_name_H-M   'P 1'
#
loop_
_entity.id
_entity.type
_entity.pdbx_description
1 polymer ?
#
loop_
_entity_poly.entity_id
_entity_poly.type
_entity_poly.pdbx_seq_one_letter_code
_entity_poly.pdbx_strand_id
1 'polypeptide(L)'
;MGLDPFTTLPLYDTWVLNTLYAKFRGTASGRLSTWDGGPEVCAVHPLWCLANHSCDPNVRWEWGGEITFTVRRDDERVKWDGKKAVDGEWAGIKCGEEILNHYCDVGLGVRERREWAMGALGGACRCERCLWEEGQIGAEG
;
A
#
# COMPACT_ATOMS: atom_id res chain seq x y z
N MET A 1 -15.63 -6.63 -27.64
CA MET A 1 -16.77 -6.80 -26.71
C MET A 1 -17.05 -5.43 -26.13
N GLY A 2 -18.16 -4.79 -26.50
CA GLY A 2 -18.51 -3.45 -26.03
C GLY A 2 -19.95 -3.46 -25.57
N LEU A 3 -20.20 -2.90 -24.39
CA LEU A 3 -21.55 -2.61 -23.93
C LEU A 3 -21.89 -1.21 -24.44
N ASP A 4 -23.04 -1.05 -25.10
CA ASP A 4 -23.55 0.29 -25.41
C ASP A 4 -24.13 0.89 -24.12
N PRO A 5 -23.56 2.02 -23.64
CA PRO A 5 -23.94 2.61 -22.36
C PRO A 5 -25.40 3.10 -22.35
N PHE A 6 -25.99 3.45 -23.50
CA PHE A 6 -27.38 3.95 -23.54
C PHE A 6 -28.41 2.82 -23.56
N THR A 7 -28.08 1.67 -24.14
CA THR A 7 -28.98 0.50 -24.17
C THR A 7 -28.88 -0.33 -22.90
N THR A 8 -27.72 -0.34 -22.24
CA THR A 8 -27.47 -1.17 -21.07
C THR A 8 -27.65 -0.43 -19.73
N LEU A 9 -27.81 0.90 -19.74
CA LEU A 9 -28.00 1.70 -18.52
C LEU A 9 -29.09 1.16 -17.57
N PRO A 10 -30.28 0.73 -18.04
CA PRO A 10 -31.32 0.22 -17.14
C PRO A 10 -30.95 -1.10 -16.45
N LEU A 11 -29.91 -1.81 -16.92
CA LEU A 11 -29.44 -3.06 -16.35
C LEU A 11 -28.49 -2.85 -15.16
N TYR A 12 -28.02 -1.61 -14.95
CA TYR A 12 -27.04 -1.30 -13.92
C TYR A 12 -27.54 -0.19 -13.00
N ASP A 13 -27.46 -0.44 -11.70
CA ASP A 13 -27.67 0.60 -10.70
C ASP A 13 -26.41 1.49 -10.64
N THR A 14 -26.58 2.78 -10.93
CA THR A 14 -25.48 3.76 -10.94
C THR A 14 -24.80 3.88 -9.57
N TRP A 15 -25.54 3.70 -8.47
CA TRP A 15 -24.96 3.70 -7.12
C TRP A 15 -24.08 2.48 -6.89
N VAL A 16 -24.51 1.31 -7.37
CA VAL A 16 -23.71 0.08 -7.30
C VAL A 16 -22.42 0.26 -8.10
N LEU A 17 -22.50 0.78 -9.33
CA LEU A 17 -21.31 1.03 -10.16
C LEU A 17 -20.35 2.03 -9.50
N ASN A 18 -20.86 3.15 -8.99
CA ASN A 18 -20.03 4.14 -8.32
C ASN A 18 -19.37 3.57 -7.05
N THR A 19 -20.09 2.74 -6.29
CA THR A 19 -19.56 2.06 -5.11
C THR A 19 -18.45 1.08 -5.46
N LEU A 20 -18.66 0.26 -6.50
CA LEU A 20 -17.66 -0.70 -6.98
C LEU A 20 -16.42 0.04 -7.48
N TYR A 21 -16.60 1.11 -8.26
CA TYR A 21 -15.50 1.94 -8.75
C TYR A 21 -14.68 2.55 -7.60
N ALA A 22 -15.35 3.10 -6.58
CA ALA A 22 -14.69 3.64 -5.40
C ALA A 22 -13.92 2.56 -4.63
N LYS A 23 -14.52 1.37 -4.44
CA LYS A 23 -13.84 0.22 -3.80
C LYS A 23 -12.61 -0.21 -4.59
N PHE A 24 -12.74 -0.43 -5.90
CA PHE A 24 -11.63 -0.90 -6.73
C PHE A 24 -10.46 0.08 -6.72
N ARG A 25 -10.69 1.39 -6.75
CA ARG A 25 -9.59 2.37 -6.65
C ARG A 25 -8.86 2.34 -5.32
N GLY A 26 -9.54 2.00 -4.22
CA GLY A 26 -8.93 1.87 -2.90
C GLY A 26 -8.30 0.51 -2.61
N THR A 27 -8.70 -0.56 -3.32
CA THR A 27 -8.29 -1.94 -3.00
C THR A 27 -7.49 -2.63 -4.10
N ALA A 28 -7.44 -2.07 -5.31
CA ALA A 28 -6.66 -2.65 -6.39
C ALA A 28 -5.17 -2.52 -6.08
N SER A 29 -4.44 -3.61 -6.31
CA SER A 29 -2.98 -3.64 -6.32
C SER A 29 -2.50 -3.83 -7.76
N GLY A 30 -1.40 -3.18 -8.09
CA GLY A 30 -0.75 -3.31 -9.40
C GLY A 30 0.72 -3.65 -9.25
N ARG A 31 1.23 -4.49 -10.16
CA ARG A 31 2.66 -4.70 -10.37
C ARG A 31 3.05 -4.01 -11.66
N LEU A 32 4.12 -3.21 -11.58
CA LEU A 32 4.78 -2.66 -12.75
C LEU A 32 5.82 -3.66 -13.26
N SER A 33 5.91 -3.78 -14.58
CA SER A 33 6.90 -4.57 -15.28
C SER A 33 8.29 -4.04 -15.00
N THR A 34 9.20 -4.93 -14.68
CA THR A 34 10.61 -4.59 -14.46
C THR A 34 11.38 -4.32 -15.77
N TRP A 35 10.77 -4.60 -16.92
CA TRP A 35 11.39 -4.42 -18.24
C TRP A 35 11.17 -3.01 -18.81
N ASP A 36 9.94 -2.50 -18.71
CA ASP A 36 9.51 -1.23 -19.33
C ASP A 36 8.80 -0.28 -18.35
N GLY A 37 8.61 -0.68 -17.09
CA GLY A 37 7.90 0.12 -16.09
C GLY A 37 6.39 0.21 -16.32
N GLY A 38 5.85 -0.45 -17.36
CA GLY A 38 4.44 -0.47 -17.67
C GLY A 38 3.63 -1.34 -16.71
N PRO A 39 2.29 -1.21 -16.66
CA PRO A 39 1.46 -2.09 -15.83
C PRO A 39 1.52 -3.53 -16.35
N GLU A 40 1.99 -4.46 -15.52
CA GLU A 40 2.09 -5.89 -15.86
C GLU A 40 0.85 -6.66 -15.40
N VAL A 41 0.43 -6.45 -14.15
CA VAL A 41 -0.74 -7.10 -13.54
C VAL A 41 -1.46 -6.10 -12.64
N CYS A 42 -2.79 -6.07 -12.72
CA CYS A 42 -3.65 -5.40 -11.75
C CYS A 42 -4.74 -6.37 -11.30
N ALA A 43 -4.98 -6.48 -9.99
CA ALA A 43 -6.13 -7.21 -9.50
C ALA A 43 -6.59 -6.70 -8.13
N VAL A 44 -7.74 -7.20 -7.69
CA VAL A 44 -8.38 -6.87 -6.42
C VAL A 44 -8.26 -8.09 -5.51
N HIS A 45 -7.59 -7.94 -4.37
CA HIS A 45 -7.44 -9.01 -3.39
C HIS A 45 -8.18 -8.63 -2.11
N PRO A 46 -9.29 -9.31 -1.79
CA PRO A 46 -10.07 -9.02 -0.59
C PRO A 46 -9.26 -9.08 0.71
N LEU A 47 -8.17 -9.85 0.75
CA LEU A 47 -7.29 -9.95 1.92
C LEU A 47 -6.17 -8.90 1.93
N TRP A 48 -5.71 -8.40 0.77
CA TRP A 48 -4.70 -7.34 0.67
C TRP A 48 -5.20 -6.05 1.31
N CYS A 49 -6.46 -5.70 1.05
CA CYS A 49 -7.07 -4.47 1.54
C CYS A 49 -7.43 -4.49 3.04
N LEU A 50 -7.16 -5.60 3.76
CA LEU A 50 -7.34 -5.65 5.22
C LEU A 50 -6.14 -5.07 5.99
N ALA A 51 -4.94 -5.18 5.42
CA ALA A 51 -3.72 -4.72 6.08
C ALA A 51 -3.49 -3.24 5.78
N ASN A 52 -3.50 -2.40 6.81
CA ASN A 52 -3.32 -0.96 6.67
C ASN A 52 -1.93 -0.58 6.17
N HIS A 53 -1.79 0.68 5.73
CA HIS A 53 -0.54 1.21 5.21
C HIS A 53 0.46 1.62 6.30
N SER A 54 1.74 1.28 6.09
CA SER A 54 2.91 1.85 6.74
C SER A 54 4.03 2.04 5.72
N CYS A 55 4.84 3.09 5.87
CA CYS A 55 6.06 3.28 5.09
C CYS A 55 7.26 2.46 5.63
N ASP A 56 7.07 1.71 6.72
CA ASP A 56 7.93 0.62 7.21
C ASP A 56 7.03 -0.60 7.50
N PRO A 57 6.54 -1.30 6.45
CA PRO A 57 5.60 -2.40 6.58
C PRO A 57 6.26 -3.63 7.25
N ASN A 58 5.48 -4.44 7.97
CA ASN A 58 5.95 -5.69 8.60
C ASN A 58 5.63 -6.94 7.76
N VAL A 59 4.86 -6.79 6.69
CA VAL A 59 4.53 -7.85 5.75
C VAL A 59 4.84 -7.43 4.31
N ARG A 60 4.88 -8.40 3.40
CA ARG A 60 4.91 -8.19 1.96
C ARG A 60 3.96 -9.14 1.25
N TRP A 61 3.60 -8.79 0.03
CA TRP A 61 2.96 -9.72 -0.88
C TRP A 61 3.76 -9.83 -2.16
N GLU A 62 4.14 -11.06 -2.51
CA GLU A 62 4.87 -11.35 -3.73
C GLU A 62 3.94 -11.97 -4.77
N TRP A 63 4.20 -11.61 -6.02
CA TRP A 63 3.41 -11.97 -7.18
C TRP A 63 4.27 -12.79 -8.15
N GLY A 64 4.14 -14.11 -8.13
CA GLY A 64 5.02 -15.01 -8.90
C GLY A 64 4.33 -16.25 -9.42
N GLY A 65 3.06 -16.15 -9.86
CA GLY A 65 2.21 -17.29 -10.21
C GLY A 65 1.35 -17.81 -9.06
N GLU A 66 1.75 -17.50 -7.83
CA GLU A 66 0.96 -17.59 -6.60
C GLU A 66 1.10 -16.27 -5.83
N ILE A 67 0.10 -15.96 -5.00
CA ILE A 67 0.10 -14.79 -4.14
C ILE A 67 0.61 -15.22 -2.77
N THR A 68 1.82 -14.80 -2.43
CA THR A 68 2.45 -15.20 -1.17
C THR A 68 2.46 -14.03 -0.19
N PHE A 69 1.78 -14.21 0.94
CA PHE A 69 1.77 -13.25 2.03
C PHE A 69 2.77 -13.64 3.12
N THR A 70 3.81 -12.83 3.31
CA THR A 70 4.97 -13.18 4.16
C THR A 70 5.34 -12.06 5.10
N VAL A 71 5.72 -12.41 6.33
CA VAL A 71 6.34 -11.48 7.28
C VAL A 71 7.72 -11.06 6.76
N ARG A 72 8.02 -9.75 6.79
CA ARG A 72 9.34 -9.23 6.46
C ARG A 72 10.30 -9.49 7.60
N ARG A 73 11.44 -10.09 7.28
CA ARG A 73 12.58 -10.23 8.19
C ARG A 73 13.25 -8.88 8.43
N ASP A 74 14.05 -8.77 9.48
CA ASP A 74 14.67 -7.51 9.88
C ASP A 74 15.56 -6.89 8.79
N ASP A 75 16.24 -7.72 8.00
CA ASP A 75 17.06 -7.29 6.87
C ASP A 75 16.24 -6.80 5.66
N GLU A 76 14.96 -7.16 5.60
CA GLU A 76 14.00 -6.77 4.55
C GLU A 76 13.11 -5.58 4.94
N ARG A 77 13.18 -5.13 6.20
CA ARG A 77 12.48 -3.95 6.69
C ARG A 77 13.18 -2.69 6.20
N VAL A 78 12.41 -1.61 6.09
CA VAL A 78 12.96 -0.32 5.69
C VAL A 78 13.94 0.17 6.76
N LYS A 79 15.13 0.59 6.32
CA LYS A 79 16.16 1.19 7.17
C LYS A 79 15.99 2.71 7.20
N TRP A 80 15.86 3.28 8.39
CA TRP A 80 15.76 4.73 8.62
C TRP A 80 16.25 5.04 10.04
N ASP A 81 16.92 6.19 10.25
CA ASP A 81 17.74 6.43 11.45
C ASP A 81 16.95 6.59 12.75
N GLY A 82 15.70 7.06 12.66
CA GLY A 82 14.82 7.18 13.83
C GLY A 82 14.21 5.86 14.31
N LYS A 83 14.51 4.74 13.64
CA LYS A 83 13.93 3.44 13.99
C LYS A 83 14.51 2.94 15.30
N LYS A 84 13.64 2.66 16.27
CA LYS A 84 14.04 2.03 17.52
C LYS A 84 14.58 0.63 17.25
N ALA A 85 15.73 0.31 17.84
CA ALA A 85 16.24 -1.05 17.82
C ALA A 85 15.19 -1.99 18.45
N VAL A 86 14.91 -3.09 17.76
CA VAL A 86 14.09 -4.16 18.31
C VAL A 86 15.04 -5.04 19.12
N ASP A 87 14.91 -5.01 20.45
CA ASP A 87 15.69 -5.88 21.32
C ASP A 87 15.14 -7.32 21.26
N GLY A 88 15.98 -8.26 20.81
CA GLY A 88 15.73 -9.71 20.88
C GLY A 88 15.82 -10.46 19.55
N GLU A 89 15.73 -11.78 19.62
CA GLU A 89 15.80 -12.69 18.44
C GLU A 89 14.49 -12.81 17.65
N TRP A 90 13.40 -12.20 18.14
CA TRP A 90 12.07 -12.37 17.54
C TRP A 90 11.86 -11.45 16.32
N ALA A 91 11.89 -12.06 15.13
CA ALA A 91 11.64 -11.37 13.85
C ALA A 91 10.19 -11.53 13.32
N GLY A 92 9.25 -12.00 14.14
CA GLY A 92 7.85 -12.22 13.77
C GLY A 92 6.91 -11.08 14.16
N ILE A 93 5.61 -11.24 13.91
CA ILE A 93 4.55 -10.32 14.38
C ILE A 93 3.97 -10.87 15.69
N LYS A 94 3.94 -10.05 16.75
CA LYS A 94 3.43 -10.47 18.07
C LYS A 94 1.90 -10.42 18.11
N CYS A 95 1.32 -11.16 19.06
CA CYS A 95 -0.12 -11.10 19.30
C CYS A 95 -0.55 -9.66 19.63
N GLY A 96 -1.58 -9.16 18.93
CA GLY A 96 -2.08 -7.80 19.09
C GLY A 96 -1.34 -6.73 18.27
N GLU A 97 -0.23 -7.07 17.61
CA GLU A 97 0.40 -6.16 16.66
C GLU A 97 -0.39 -6.09 15.35
N GLU A 98 -0.50 -4.88 14.80
CA GLU A 98 -1.18 -4.65 13.55
C GLU A 98 -0.39 -5.23 12.35
N ILE A 99 -1.11 -5.76 11.38
CA ILE A 99 -0.56 -6.20 10.11
C ILE A 99 -0.45 -4.99 9.18
N LEU A 100 0.77 -4.60 8.84
CA LEU A 100 1.07 -3.37 8.12
C LEU A 100 1.73 -3.65 6.77
N ASN A 101 1.04 -3.22 5.72
CA ASN A 101 1.45 -3.32 4.33
C ASN A 101 1.87 -1.94 3.78
N HIS A 102 2.25 -1.86 2.50
CA HIS A 102 2.56 -0.59 1.84
C HIS A 102 1.75 -0.42 0.55
N TYR A 103 1.35 0.82 0.26
CA TYR A 103 0.50 1.18 -0.89
C TYR A 103 1.18 2.19 -1.81
N CYS A 104 2.44 2.51 -1.50
CA CYS A 104 3.32 3.32 -2.31
C CYS A 104 4.68 2.63 -2.37
N ASP A 105 5.55 3.15 -3.22
CA ASP A 105 6.97 2.82 -3.14
C ASP A 105 7.55 3.39 -1.84
N VAL A 106 8.14 2.52 -1.03
CA VAL A 106 8.74 2.87 0.27
C VAL A 106 10.13 3.51 0.12
N GLY A 107 10.74 3.45 -1.06
CA GLY A 107 12.01 4.12 -1.37
C GLY A 107 11.88 5.63 -1.59
N LEU A 108 10.67 6.12 -1.88
CA LEU A 108 10.40 7.55 -2.09
C LEU A 108 10.59 8.39 -0.82
N GLY A 109 10.79 9.71 -0.97
CA GLY A 109 10.86 10.65 0.15
C GLY A 109 9.51 10.90 0.82
N VAL A 110 9.50 11.38 2.08
CA VAL A 110 8.26 11.57 2.86
C VAL A 110 7.21 12.44 2.18
N ARG A 111 7.63 13.51 1.47
CA ARG A 111 6.72 14.41 0.75
C ARG A 111 6.00 13.68 -0.38
N GLU A 112 6.75 12.95 -1.20
CA GLU A 112 6.22 12.19 -2.34
C GLU A 112 5.30 11.06 -1.83
N ARG A 113 5.72 10.29 -0.82
CA ARG A 113 4.88 9.23 -0.24
C ARG A 113 3.54 9.77 0.28
N ARG A 114 3.52 10.97 0.86
CA ARG A 114 2.29 11.60 1.36
C ARG A 114 1.41 12.14 0.24
N GLU A 115 1.99 12.66 -0.84
CA GLU A 115 1.23 13.04 -2.03
C GLU A 115 0.50 11.82 -2.62
N TRP A 116 1.19 10.69 -2.75
CA TRP A 116 0.58 9.41 -3.13
C TRP A 116 -0.52 8.97 -2.16
N ALA A 117 -0.28 9.11 -0.85
CA ALA A 117 -1.23 8.73 0.19
C ALA A 117 -2.54 9.53 0.14
N MET A 118 -2.54 10.78 -0.35
CA MET A 118 -3.78 11.56 -0.50
C MET A 118 -4.78 10.85 -1.42
N GLY A 119 -4.29 10.20 -2.48
CA GLY A 119 -5.13 9.40 -3.38
C GLY A 119 -5.47 8.02 -2.80
N ALA A 120 -4.46 7.29 -2.33
CA ALA A 120 -4.62 5.90 -1.91
C ALA A 120 -5.30 5.73 -0.54
N LEU A 121 -5.04 6.62 0.42
CA LEU A 121 -5.56 6.58 1.79
C LEU A 121 -6.65 7.62 2.05
N GLY A 122 -6.83 8.60 1.15
CA GLY A 122 -7.67 9.77 1.40
C GLY A 122 -7.04 10.78 2.37
N GLY A 123 -5.73 10.67 2.66
CA GLY A 123 -5.04 11.54 3.60
C GLY A 123 -3.54 11.24 3.72
N ALA A 124 -2.81 12.10 4.43
CA ALA A 124 -1.38 11.94 4.64
C ALA A 124 -1.07 10.75 5.58
N CYS A 125 -0.07 9.93 5.21
CA CYS A 125 0.41 8.85 6.06
C CYS A 125 1.03 9.39 7.37
N ARG A 126 0.59 8.82 8.49
CA ARG A 126 0.98 9.18 9.87
C ARG A 126 1.81 8.09 10.57
N CYS A 127 2.39 7.15 9.81
CA CYS A 127 3.26 6.13 10.41
C CYS A 127 4.51 6.75 11.06
N GLU A 128 5.13 6.00 11.98
CA GLU A 128 6.28 6.45 12.77
C GLU A 128 7.39 7.05 11.89
N ARG A 129 7.77 6.34 10.81
CA ARG A 129 8.76 6.79 9.84
C ARG A 129 8.41 8.15 9.21
N CYS A 130 7.17 8.32 8.74
CA CYS A 130 6.74 9.57 8.11
C CYS A 130 6.75 10.75 9.08
N LEU A 131 6.37 10.53 10.35
CA LEU A 131 6.41 11.57 11.37
C LEU A 131 7.85 11.97 11.70
N TRP A 132 8.75 10.99 11.81
CA TRP A 132 10.16 11.26 12.07
C TRP A 132 10.85 11.99 10.90
N GLU A 133 10.69 11.50 9.67
CA GLU A 133 11.29 12.11 8.47
C GLU A 133 10.78 13.54 8.24
N GLU A 134 9.49 13.81 8.49
CA GLU A 134 8.94 15.17 8.44
C GLU A 134 9.60 16.09 9.47
N GLY A 135 9.83 15.59 10.69
CA GLY A 135 10.51 16.34 11.74
C GLY A 135 11.96 16.71 11.38
N GLN A 136 12.64 15.87 10.60
CA GLN A 136 14.01 16.17 10.14
C GLN A 136 14.04 17.31 9.11
N ILE A 137 13.07 17.35 8.19
CA ILE A 137 12.97 18.44 7.19
C ILE A 137 12.75 19.80 7.86
N GLY A 138 12.01 19.83 8.97
CA GLY A 138 11.76 21.07 9.72
C GLY A 138 12.94 21.55 10.58
N ALA A 139 13.94 20.71 10.85
CA ALA A 139 15.10 21.05 11.67
C ALA A 139 16.29 21.62 10.87
N GLU A 140 16.26 21.48 9.54
CA GLU A 140 17.29 21.99 8.62
C GLU A 140 16.94 23.36 8.00
N GLY A 141 15.81 23.95 8.37
CA GLY A 141 15.29 25.23 7.86
C GLY A 141 15.53 26.44 8.76
#